data_AF-W6JXF4-F1
#
_entry.id   AF-W6JXF4-F1
#
_cell.length_a   1.000
_cell.length_b   1.000
_cell.length_c   1.000
_cell.angle_alpha   90.00
_cell.angle_beta   90.00
_cell.angle_gamma   90.00
#
_symmetry.space_group_name_H-M   'P 1'
#
loop_
_entity.id
_entity.type
_entity.pdbx_description
1 polymer ?
#
loop_
_entity_poly.entity_id
_entity_poly.type
_entity_poly.pdbx_seq_one_letter_code
_entity_poly.pdbx_strand_id
1 'polypeptide(L)' 'MGSFRLPGPVTADLDRALERGALTMRGYDRTLRVAWTRADLTGRSVPVADDVGLALLLRAGAQAA' A
#
# COMPACT_ATOMS: atom_id res chain seq x y z
N MET A 1 10.07 -13.20 6.52
CA MET A 1 9.64 -12.44 7.72
C MET A 1 8.13 -12.37 7.70
N GLY A 2 7.50 -12.61 8.85
CA GLY A 2 6.13 -13.11 9.00
C GLY A 2 5.07 -12.37 8.20
N SER A 3 4.04 -13.11 7.82
CA SER A 3 2.83 -12.63 7.18
C SER A 3 2.07 -11.67 8.10
N PHE A 4 2.47 -10.40 8.12
CA PHE A 4 1.68 -9.27 8.62
C PHE A 4 0.55 -9.00 7.62
N ARG A 5 -0.38 -9.96 7.53
CA ARG A 5 -1.55 -9.82 6.67
C ARG A 5 -2.41 -8.72 7.29
N LEU A 6 -2.48 -7.58 6.62
CA LEU A 6 -3.36 -6.49 7.03
C LEU A 6 -4.83 -6.91 6.88
N PRO A 7 -5.74 -6.31 7.66
CA PRO A 7 -7.16 -6.52 7.45
C PRO A 7 -7.57 -6.17 6.02
N GLY A 8 -8.45 -6.97 5.42
CA GLY A 8 -8.94 -6.75 4.05
C GLY A 8 -9.43 -5.31 3.76
N PRO A 9 -10.11 -4.61 4.70
CA PRO A 9 -10.49 -3.20 4.48
C PRO A 9 -9.30 -2.25 4.29
N VAL A 10 -8.14 -2.55 4.87
CA VAL A 10 -6.92 -1.74 4.73
C VAL A 10 -6.26 -1.96 3.37
N THR A 11 -6.34 -3.17 2.82
CA THR A 11 -5.74 -3.52 1.52
C THR A 11 -6.68 -3.40 0.33
N ALA A 12 -7.97 -3.13 0.56
CA ALA A 12 -9.00 -3.13 -0.47
C ALA A 12 -8.66 -2.28 -1.71
N ASP A 13 -7.98 -1.15 -1.53
CA ASP A 13 -7.55 -0.31 -2.65
C ASP A 13 -6.42 -0.94 -3.47
N LEU A 14 -5.48 -1.62 -2.82
CA LEU A 14 -4.41 -2.37 -3.50
C LEU A 14 -4.97 -3.56 -4.25
N ASP A 15 -5.91 -4.27 -3.62
CA ASP A 15 -6.56 -5.45 -4.20
C ASP A 15 -7.33 -5.03 -5.46
N ARG A 16 -8.13 -3.95 -5.39
CA ARG A 16 -8.81 -3.38 -6.57
C ARG A 16 -7.86 -2.90 -7.66
N ALA A 17 -6.73 -2.28 -7.30
CA ALA A 17 -5.75 -1.83 -8.27
C ALA A 17 -5.05 -2.99 -8.98
N LEU A 18 -4.79 -4.10 -8.25
CA LEU A 18 -4.25 -5.33 -8.79
C LEU A 18 -5.24 -6.02 -9.73
N GLU A 19 -6.50 -6.18 -9.31
CA GLU A 19 -7.57 -6.76 -10.13
C GLU A 19 -7.78 -6.01 -11.45
N ARG A 20 -7.63 -4.68 -11.43
CA ARG A 20 -7.77 -3.83 -12.63
C ARG A 20 -6.51 -3.79 -13.50
N GLY A 21 -5.43 -4.46 -13.11
CA GLY A 21 -4.15 -4.43 -13.82
C GLY A 21 -3.38 -3.10 -13.70
N ALA A 22 -3.87 -2.15 -12.89
CA ALA A 22 -3.17 -0.91 -12.57
C ALA A 22 -1.96 -1.15 -11.64
N LEU A 23 -1.94 -2.31 -10.97
CA LEU A 23 -0.87 -2.75 -10.10
C LEU A 23 -0.45 -4.18 -10.47
N THR A 24 0.85 -4.46 -10.33
CA THR A 24 1.38 -5.83 -10.38
C THR A 24 1.62 -6.35 -8.96
N MET A 25 1.78 -7.65 -8.76
CA MET A 25 2.13 -8.21 -7.44
C MET A 25 3.39 -7.56 -6.84
N ARG A 26 4.43 -7.31 -7.66
CA ARG A 26 5.62 -6.58 -7.20
C ARG A 26 5.32 -5.12 -6.85
N GLY A 27 4.40 -4.49 -7.58
CA GLY A 27 3.91 -3.16 -7.27
C GLY A 27 3.12 -3.12 -5.96
N TYR A 28 2.33 -4.16 -5.68
CA TYR A 28 1.61 -4.36 -4.45
C TYR A 28 2.55 -4.39 -3.26
N ASP A 29 3.55 -5.27 -3.29
CA ASP A 29 4.52 -5.42 -2.19
C ASP A 29 5.29 -4.13 -1.92
N ARG A 30 5.69 -3.41 -2.99
CA ARG A 30 6.37 -2.11 -2.85
C ARG A 30 5.47 -1.05 -2.23
N THR A 31 4.23 -0.96 -2.69
CA THR A 31 3.26 0.02 -2.16
C THR A 31 2.96 -0.26 -0.69
N LEU A 32 2.80 -1.54 -0.34
CA LEU A 32 2.62 -1.98 1.03
C LEU A 32 3.82 -1.60 1.92
N ARG A 33 5.06 -1.76 1.45
CA ARG A 33 6.26 -1.31 2.18
C ARG A 33 6.26 0.21 2.43
N VAL A 34 5.81 1.02 1.47
CA VAL A 34 5.69 2.48 1.65
C VAL A 34 4.62 2.82 2.68
N ALA A 35 3.47 2.11 2.67
CA ALA A 35 2.43 2.29 3.69
C ALA A 35 2.97 1.98 5.10
N TRP A 36 3.80 0.95 5.25
CA TRP A 36 4.50 0.65 6.51
C TRP A 36 5.45 1.76 6.94
N THR A 37 6.22 2.33 6.03
CA THR A 37 7.06 3.50 6.33
C THR A 37 6.21 4.70 6.76
N ARG A 38 5.06 4.94 6.11
CA ARG A 38 4.14 6.01 6.50
C ARG A 38 3.59 5.79 7.90
N ALA A 39 3.18 4.56 8.23
CA ALA A 39 2.71 4.20 9.57
C ALA A 39 3.78 4.49 10.63
N ASP A 40 5.02 4.03 10.39
CA ASP A 40 6.18 4.27 11.26
C ASP A 40 6.44 5.76 11.49
N LEU A 41 6.46 6.57 10.43
CA LEU A 41 6.61 8.02 10.51
C LEU A 41 5.48 8.72 11.28
N THR A 42 4.31 8.09 11.38
CA THR A 42 3.17 8.59 12.17
C THR A 42 3.08 7.97 13.57
N GLY A 43 4.09 7.19 13.98
CA GLY A 43 4.13 6.52 15.28
C GLY A 43 3.14 5.36 15.42
N ARG A 44 2.62 4.82 14.31
CA ARG A 44 1.70 3.68 14.30
C ARG A 44 2.46 2.38 14.09
N SER A 45 2.06 1.36 14.84
CA SER A 45 2.61 0.00 14.75
C SER A 45 2.06 -0.80 13.56
N VAL A 46 0.97 -0.36 12.95
CA VAL A 46 0.36 -0.96 11.76
C VAL A 46 -0.21 0.14 10.84
N PRO A 47 -0.09 0.00 9.51
CA PRO A 47 -0.72 0.91 8.57
C PRO A 47 -2.25 0.78 8.58
N VAL A 48 -2.92 1.89 8.31
CA VAL A 48 -4.36 1.95 8.08
C VAL A 48 -4.66 2.25 6.60
N ALA A 49 -5.94 2.25 6.22
CA ALA A 49 -6.37 2.50 4.84
C ALA A 49 -5.77 3.80 4.27
N ASP A 50 -5.72 4.89 5.05
CA ASP A 50 -5.15 6.17 4.62
C ASP A 50 -3.66 6.08 4.27
N ASP A 51 -2.88 5.25 4.97
CA ASP A 51 -1.46 5.05 4.67
C ASP A 51 -1.28 4.32 3.34
N VAL A 52 -2.15 3.34 3.08
CA VAL A 52 -2.19 2.58 1.83
C VAL A 52 -2.65 3.47 0.67
N GLY A 53 -3.70 4.27 0.87
CA GLY A 53 -4.19 5.21 -0.12
C GLY A 53 -3.15 6.26 -0.51
N LEU A 54 -2.45 6.83 0.47
CA LEU A 54 -1.35 7.75 0.21
C LEU A 54 -0.18 7.07 -0.51
N ALA A 55 0.20 5.85 -0.12
CA ALA A 55 1.25 5.09 -0.79
C ALA A 55 0.90 4.81 -2.26
N LEU A 56 -0.36 4.48 -2.55
CA LEU A 56 -0.87 4.30 -3.91
C LEU A 56 -0.79 5.60 -4.73
N LEU A 57 -1.21 6.73 -4.15
CA LEU A 57 -1.14 8.03 -4.79
C LEU A 57 0.30 8.42 -5.14
N LEU A 58 1.23 8.28 -4.18
CA LEU A 58 2.65 8.58 -4.40
C LEU A 58 3.24 7.72 -5.52
N ARG A 59 2.86 6.44 -5.58
CA ARG A 59 3.27 5.53 -6.66
C ARG A 59 2.74 5.98 -8.02
N ALA A 60 1.45 6.35 -8.11
CA ALA A 60 0.85 6.77 -9.37
C ALA A 60 1.57 8.00 -9.94
N GLY A 61 1.91 8.97 -9.08
CA GLY A 61 2.73 10.12 -9.47
C GLY A 61 4.15 9.74 -9.93
N ALA A 62 4.77 8.75 -9.28
CA ALA A 62 6.09 8.25 -9.67
C ALA A 62 6.11 7.44 -10.98
N GLN A 63 4.94 6.97 -11.47
CA GLN A 63 4.82 6.31 -12.78
C GLN A 63 4.52 7.27 -13.93
N ALA A 64 4.05 8.48 -13.63
CA ALA A 64 3.69 9.50 -14.61
C ALA A 64 4.82 10.48 -14.93
N ALA A 65 6.03 10.22 -14.39
CA ALA A 65 7.23 11.04 -14.55
C ALA A 65 8.27 10.33 -15.42
#